data_AF-A0A925GXU4-F1
#
_entry.id   AF-A0A925GXU4-F1
#
_cell.length_a   1.000
_cell.length_b   1.000
_cell.length_c   1.000
_cell.angle_alpha   90.00
_cell.angle_beta   90.00
_cell.angle_gamma   90.00
#
_symmetry.space_group_name_H-M   'P 1'
#
loop_
_entity.id
_entity.type
_entity.pdbx_description
1 polymer ?
#
loop_
_entity_poly.entity_id
_entity_poly.type
_entity_poly.pdbx_seq_one_letter_code
_entity_poly.pdbx_strand_id
1 'polypeptide(L)'
;GFAVLTGSFVIGDDDVRFRSRQQPVQLPPAAETIAVFRIDAEQGAAVPADTVARRILAAVPRSVRGVQIDFDARVSERTEYRKLLVLLRRGLSANTELSITALASWCLDDPWIFDLPIDEAIPMLFQMGPEAAAIRRYLERGGAFRVPLCHRSVGLSLDEPVMRLPRNLRQIYLFSPQPWSQRSVALAQQAGMFR
;
A
#
# COMPACT_ATOMS: atom_id res chain seq x y z
N GLY A 1 9.77 -10.63 2.31
CA GLY A 1 9.93 -9.44 3.18
C GLY A 1 8.68 -9.22 4.00
N PHE A 2 8.73 -8.28 4.94
CA PHE A 2 7.61 -7.94 5.82
C PHE A 2 7.25 -6.46 5.65
N ALA A 3 5.99 -6.17 5.33
CA ALA A 3 5.46 -4.81 5.39
C ALA A 3 4.94 -4.55 6.80
N VAL A 4 5.55 -3.57 7.49
CA VAL A 4 5.30 -3.31 8.92
C VAL A 4 4.68 -1.93 9.08
N LEU A 5 3.46 -1.88 9.63
CA LEU A 5 2.81 -0.63 10.01
C LEU A 5 3.69 0.13 11.00
N THR A 6 4.38 1.17 10.55
CA THR A 6 5.33 1.97 11.34
C THR A 6 4.61 3.11 12.04
N GLY A 7 3.59 3.69 11.40
CA GLY A 7 2.71 4.66 12.04
C GLY A 7 1.46 4.95 11.25
N SER A 8 0.53 5.64 11.89
CA SER A 8 -0.76 6.03 11.31
C SER A 8 -1.01 7.53 11.52
N PHE A 9 -1.57 8.17 10.51
CA PHE A 9 -2.10 9.52 10.56
C PHE A 9 -3.62 9.46 10.59
N VAL A 10 -4.23 10.21 11.52
CA VAL A 10 -5.64 10.55 11.48
C VAL A 10 -5.74 12.05 11.25
N ILE A 11 -6.35 12.44 10.15
CA ILE A 11 -6.46 13.83 9.68
C ILE A 11 -7.93 14.23 9.76
N GLY A 12 -8.24 15.20 10.62
CA GLY A 12 -9.54 15.89 10.67
C GLY A 12 -9.41 17.32 10.15
N ASP A 13 -10.49 18.10 10.28
CA ASP A 13 -10.55 19.46 9.74
C ASP A 13 -9.46 20.40 10.30
N ASP A 14 -9.18 20.32 11.60
CA ASP A 14 -8.24 21.21 12.31
C ASP A 14 -7.05 20.49 12.97
N ASP A 15 -6.95 19.16 12.84
CA ASP A 15 -5.95 18.36 13.58
C ASP A 15 -5.34 17.24 12.74
N VAL A 16 -4.04 17.00 12.96
CA VAL A 16 -3.24 15.93 12.36
C VAL A 16 -2.57 15.13 13.46
N ARG A 17 -3.19 14.00 13.79
CA ARG A 17 -2.68 13.10 14.82
C ARG A 17 -1.82 12.03 14.20
N PHE A 18 -0.54 11.99 14.59
CA PHE A 18 0.36 10.90 14.25
C PHE A 18 0.49 9.94 15.42
N ARG A 19 0.35 8.65 15.16
CA ARG A 19 0.58 7.58 16.13
C ARG A 19 1.64 6.64 15.57
N SER A 20 2.82 6.64 16.19
CA SER A 20 3.82 5.61 15.93
C SER A 20 3.33 4.27 16.47
N ARG A 21 3.76 3.17 15.84
CA ARG A 21 3.49 1.82 16.33
C ARG A 21 4.02 1.66 17.76
N GLN A 22 3.14 1.27 18.67
CA GLN A 22 3.47 1.08 20.09
C GLN A 22 3.89 -0.35 20.44
N GLN A 23 3.50 -1.33 19.61
CA GLN A 23 3.74 -2.76 19.87
C GLN A 23 4.89 -3.26 18.99
N PRO A 24 6.02 -3.72 19.52
CA PRO A 24 7.13 -4.19 18.68
C PRO A 24 6.70 -5.39 17.83
N VAL A 25 7.20 -5.47 16.60
CA VAL A 25 7.06 -6.67 15.76
C VAL A 25 8.32 -7.50 15.95
N GLN A 26 8.16 -8.77 16.35
CA GLN A 26 9.27 -9.70 16.37
C GLN A 26 9.50 -10.23 14.96
N LEU A 27 10.64 -9.88 14.38
CA LEU A 27 11.05 -10.32 13.06
C LEU A 27 12.41 -11.04 13.16
N PRO A 28 12.70 -11.97 12.22
CA PRO A 28 14.04 -12.52 12.08
C PRO A 28 15.09 -11.40 11.89
N PRO A 29 16.32 -11.52 12.44
CA PRO A 29 17.34 -10.47 12.39
C PRO A 29 17.72 -9.97 10.98
N ALA A 30 17.53 -10.80 9.96
CA ALA A 30 17.84 -10.48 8.56
C ALA A 30 16.57 -10.26 7.70
N ALA A 31 15.42 -10.03 8.33
CA ALA A 31 14.18 -9.81 7.61
C ALA A 31 14.22 -8.48 6.84
N GLU A 32 14.07 -8.53 5.52
CA GLU A 32 13.80 -7.33 4.73
C GLU A 32 12.45 -6.74 5.14
N THR A 33 12.46 -5.44 5.51
CA THR A 33 11.27 -4.73 5.96
C THR A 33 10.92 -3.55 5.06
N ILE A 34 9.61 -3.33 4.90
CA ILE A 34 9.03 -2.13 4.31
C ILE A 34 8.30 -1.39 5.43
N ALA A 35 8.61 -0.12 5.64
CA ALA A 35 7.91 0.73 6.60
C ALA A 35 6.60 1.24 5.99
N VAL A 36 5.47 0.80 6.55
CA VAL A 36 4.13 1.20 6.08
C VAL A 36 3.64 2.37 6.92
N PHE A 37 3.15 3.42 6.27
CA PHE A 37 2.45 4.52 6.93
C PHE A 37 1.02 4.60 6.43
N ARG A 38 0.06 4.46 7.34
CA ARG A 38 -1.37 4.57 7.03
C ARG A 38 -1.83 6.01 7.20
N ILE A 39 -2.65 6.50 6.28
CA ILE A 39 -3.30 7.80 6.38
C ILE A 39 -4.81 7.58 6.30
N ASP A 40 -5.52 8.05 7.32
CA ASP A 40 -6.99 8.09 7.35
C ASP A 40 -7.40 9.57 7.45
N ALA A 41 -8.17 10.06 6.47
CA ALA A 41 -8.62 11.45 6.40
C ALA A 41 -10.15 11.56 6.43
N GLU A 42 -10.67 12.42 7.31
CA GLU A 42 -12.09 12.77 7.37
C GLU A 42 -12.56 13.41 6.05
N GLN A 43 -13.86 13.37 5.79
CA GLN A 43 -14.41 13.92 4.54
C GLN A 43 -14.34 15.43 4.53
N GLY A 44 -13.58 15.99 3.58
CA GLY A 44 -13.40 17.43 3.44
C GLY A 44 -12.13 17.96 4.10
N ALA A 45 -11.47 17.16 4.95
CA ALA A 45 -10.23 17.53 5.60
C ALA A 45 -9.09 17.73 4.58
N ALA A 46 -8.35 18.82 4.72
CA ALA A 46 -7.19 19.08 3.88
C ALA A 46 -5.99 18.24 4.36
N VAL A 47 -5.43 17.40 3.49
CA VAL A 47 -4.22 16.63 3.80
C VAL A 47 -3.01 17.57 3.79
N PRO A 48 -2.34 17.86 4.92
CA PRO A 48 -1.23 18.80 4.94
C PRO A 48 0.07 18.08 4.59
N ALA A 49 0.32 17.94 3.29
CA ALA A 49 1.39 17.10 2.73
C ALA A 49 2.77 17.36 3.37
N ASP A 50 3.15 18.63 3.59
CA ASP A 50 4.44 18.99 4.20
C ASP A 50 4.58 18.48 5.64
N THR A 51 3.51 18.55 6.43
CA THR A 51 3.51 18.07 7.82
C THR A 51 3.57 16.55 7.86
N VAL A 52 2.81 15.87 7.01
CA VAL A 52 2.81 14.41 6.91
C VAL A 52 4.18 13.91 6.43
N ALA A 53 4.73 14.50 5.36
CA ALA A 53 6.04 14.12 4.81
C ALA A 53 7.15 14.23 5.84
N ARG A 54 7.24 15.36 6.56
CA ARG A 54 8.26 15.57 7.61
C ARG A 54 8.16 14.52 8.71
N ARG A 55 6.94 14.19 9.16
CA ARG A 55 6.74 13.18 10.22
C ARG A 55 7.08 11.78 9.75
N ILE A 56 6.73 11.42 8.51
CA ILE A 56 7.13 10.14 7.91
C ILE A 56 8.66 10.05 7.84
N LEU A 57 9.33 11.02 7.22
CA LEU A 57 10.79 11.02 7.07
C LEU A 57 11.53 10.92 8.40
N ALA A 58 11.02 11.56 9.45
CA ALA A 58 11.57 11.47 10.80
C ALA A 58 11.32 10.10 11.48
N ALA A 59 10.26 9.38 11.08
CA ALA A 59 9.86 8.11 11.68
C ALA A 59 10.34 6.86 10.90
N VAL A 60 10.83 7.04 9.66
CA VAL A 60 11.36 5.93 8.86
C VAL A 60 12.58 5.31 9.55
N PRO A 61 12.59 3.99 9.82
CA PRO A 61 13.76 3.32 10.39
C PRO A 61 14.95 3.36 9.42
N ARG A 62 16.17 3.41 9.96
CA ARG A 62 17.40 3.52 9.16
C ARG A 62 17.64 2.37 8.18
N SER A 63 17.16 1.17 8.52
CA SER A 63 17.44 -0.06 7.77
C SER A 63 16.15 -0.68 7.24
N VAL A 64 15.49 0.02 6.31
CA VAL A 64 14.34 -0.50 5.56
C VAL A 64 14.66 -0.60 4.08
N ARG A 65 14.09 -1.60 3.43
CA ARG A 65 14.14 -1.74 1.96
C ARG A 65 13.32 -0.64 1.29
N GLY A 66 12.18 -0.30 1.87
CA GLY A 66 11.27 0.67 1.30
C GLY A 66 10.31 1.30 2.30
N VAL A 67 9.60 2.31 1.81
CA VAL A 67 8.50 3.00 2.48
C VAL A 67 7.25 2.81 1.64
N GLN A 68 6.16 2.39 2.26
CA GLN A 68 4.88 2.22 1.60
C GLN A 68 3.84 3.15 2.23
N ILE A 69 3.11 3.89 1.41
CA ILE A 69 1.99 4.72 1.86
C ILE A 69 0.68 3.95 1.64
N ASP A 70 -0.08 3.78 2.72
CA ASP A 70 -1.42 3.22 2.68
C ASP A 70 -2.45 4.34 2.83
N PHE A 71 -3.03 4.79 1.72
CA PHE A 71 -3.98 5.89 1.71
C PHE A 71 -4.97 5.78 0.55
N ASP A 72 -6.24 5.56 0.87
CA ASP A 72 -7.36 5.50 -0.08
C ASP A 72 -7.86 6.91 -0.45
N ALA A 73 -6.98 7.68 -1.09
CA ALA A 73 -7.22 9.09 -1.41
C ALA A 73 -8.47 9.31 -2.28
N ARG A 74 -9.33 10.22 -1.85
CA ARG A 74 -10.45 10.75 -2.65
C ARG A 74 -9.93 11.64 -3.78
N VAL A 75 -10.75 11.90 -4.78
CA VAL A 75 -10.40 12.78 -5.91
C VAL A 75 -9.89 14.14 -5.44
N SER A 76 -10.56 14.74 -4.45
CA SER A 76 -10.18 16.03 -3.86
C SER A 76 -8.82 16.02 -3.14
N GLU A 77 -8.32 14.86 -2.75
CA GLU A 77 -7.09 14.70 -1.96
C GLU A 77 -5.86 14.40 -2.83
N ARG A 78 -6.05 14.07 -4.12
CA ARG A 78 -4.98 13.63 -5.03
C ARG A 78 -3.87 14.66 -5.22
N THR A 79 -4.20 15.95 -5.23
CA THR A 79 -3.21 17.03 -5.37
C THR A 79 -2.24 17.02 -4.19
N GLU A 80 -2.77 16.97 -2.97
CA GLU A 80 -1.95 16.92 -1.76
C GLU A 80 -1.24 15.57 -1.62
N TYR A 81 -1.88 14.46 -2.01
CA TYR A 81 -1.22 13.16 -2.00
C TYR A 81 -0.03 13.10 -2.97
N ARG A 82 -0.16 13.65 -4.18
CA ARG A 82 0.96 13.81 -5.11
C ARG A 82 2.08 14.65 -4.51
N LYS A 83 1.74 15.79 -3.89
CA LYS A 83 2.71 16.65 -3.22
C LYS A 83 3.45 15.89 -2.11
N LEU A 84 2.74 15.11 -1.31
CA LEU A 84 3.32 14.25 -0.27
C LEU A 84 4.33 13.27 -0.89
N LEU A 85 3.96 12.55 -1.95
CA LEU A 85 4.85 11.57 -2.59
C LEU A 85 6.11 12.22 -3.19
N VAL A 86 5.99 13.42 -3.78
CA VAL A 86 7.15 14.21 -4.25
C VAL A 86 8.09 14.55 -3.09
N LEU A 87 7.55 15.03 -1.96
CA LEU A 87 8.34 15.38 -0.78
C LEU A 87 9.04 14.15 -0.18
N LEU A 88 8.34 13.01 -0.10
CA LEU A 88 8.91 11.75 0.36
C LEU A 88 10.03 11.28 -0.57
N ARG A 89 9.81 11.28 -1.88
CA ARG A 89 10.83 10.82 -2.83
C ARG A 89 12.11 11.65 -2.74
N ARG A 90 11.99 12.96 -2.52
CA ARG A 90 13.13 13.88 -2.31
C ARG A 90 13.84 13.66 -0.97
N GLY A 91 13.10 13.30 0.09
CA GLY A 91 13.66 13.13 1.43
C GLY A 91 14.23 11.74 1.70
N LEU A 92 13.77 10.71 0.99
CA LEU A 92 14.25 9.35 1.11
C LEU A 92 15.56 9.13 0.35
N SER A 93 16.36 8.17 0.81
CA SER A 93 17.57 7.76 0.07
C SER A 93 17.20 7.22 -1.32
N ALA A 94 18.09 7.38 -2.30
CA ALA A 94 17.87 6.90 -3.66
C ALA A 94 17.68 5.37 -3.76
N ASN A 95 18.19 4.62 -2.76
CA ASN A 95 18.08 3.17 -2.71
C ASN A 95 16.86 2.68 -1.91
N THR A 96 16.08 3.59 -1.33
CA THR A 96 14.86 3.24 -0.60
C THR A 96 13.68 3.25 -1.57
N GLU A 97 13.07 2.08 -1.80
CA GLU A 97 11.85 1.97 -2.62
C GLU A 97 10.72 2.79 -1.99
N LEU A 98 9.97 3.54 -2.80
CA LEU A 98 8.75 4.23 -2.39
C LEU A 98 7.57 3.59 -3.13
N SER A 99 6.64 2.99 -2.38
CA SER A 99 5.44 2.36 -2.95
C SER A 99 4.17 2.89 -2.31
N ILE A 100 3.03 2.57 -2.92
CA ILE A 100 1.69 2.85 -2.37
C ILE A 100 0.80 1.62 -2.44
N THR A 101 -0.15 1.49 -1.52
CA THR A 101 -1.37 0.72 -1.83
C THR A 101 -2.24 1.55 -2.77
N ALA A 102 -2.95 0.89 -3.66
CA ALA A 102 -3.81 1.53 -4.65
C ALA A 102 -5.14 0.81 -4.73
N LEU A 103 -6.22 1.59 -4.92
CA LEU A 103 -7.49 1.03 -5.35
C LEU A 103 -7.32 0.42 -6.75
N ALA A 104 -7.97 -0.72 -7.00
CA ALA A 104 -7.86 -1.41 -8.28
C ALA A 104 -8.28 -0.52 -9.48
N SER A 105 -9.25 0.38 -9.27
CA SER A 105 -9.69 1.36 -10.27
C SER A 105 -8.58 2.32 -10.70
N TRP A 106 -7.69 2.71 -9.79
CA TRP A 106 -6.55 3.57 -10.12
C TRP A 106 -5.60 2.93 -11.13
N CYS A 107 -5.56 1.59 -11.17
CA CYS A 107 -4.74 0.83 -12.09
C CYS A 107 -5.46 0.46 -13.41
N LEU A 108 -6.76 0.76 -13.53
CA LEU A 108 -7.61 0.30 -14.63
C LEU A 108 -8.26 1.46 -15.41
N ASP A 109 -9.17 2.19 -14.77
CA ASP A 109 -10.07 3.14 -15.41
C ASP A 109 -9.88 4.59 -14.94
N ASP A 110 -9.20 4.81 -13.81
CA ASP A 110 -8.84 6.14 -13.30
C ASP A 110 -7.32 6.28 -13.05
N PRO A 111 -6.49 6.34 -14.11
CA PRO A 111 -5.04 6.23 -14.01
C PRO A 111 -4.33 7.51 -13.52
N TRP A 112 -4.91 8.23 -12.56
CA TRP A 112 -4.34 9.47 -12.02
C TRP A 112 -2.95 9.29 -11.37
N ILE A 113 -2.61 8.04 -11.02
CA ILE A 113 -1.33 7.65 -10.43
C ILE A 113 -0.20 7.45 -11.47
N PHE A 114 -0.48 7.55 -12.78
CA PHE A 114 0.41 7.09 -13.86
C PHE A 114 1.82 7.68 -13.82
N ASP A 115 1.96 8.93 -13.41
CA ASP A 115 3.20 9.71 -13.42
C ASP A 115 3.69 10.08 -12.00
N LEU A 116 3.24 9.34 -10.97
CA LEU A 116 3.70 9.58 -9.61
C LEU A 116 5.18 9.20 -9.43
N PRO A 117 5.93 9.90 -8.55
CA PRO A 117 7.36 9.67 -8.32
C PRO A 117 7.59 8.49 -7.35
N ILE A 118 7.00 7.34 -7.67
CA ILE A 118 7.03 6.12 -6.87
C ILE A 118 7.55 4.95 -7.72
N ASP A 119 8.07 3.93 -7.05
CA ASP A 119 8.64 2.75 -7.69
C ASP A 119 7.57 1.68 -8.00
N GLU A 120 6.49 1.67 -7.22
CA GLU A 120 5.43 0.67 -7.33
C GLU A 120 4.08 1.16 -6.76
N ALA A 121 2.98 0.77 -7.41
CA ALA A 121 1.63 0.88 -6.87
C ALA A 121 1.02 -0.52 -6.75
N ILE A 122 0.52 -0.88 -5.57
CA ILE A 122 0.04 -2.22 -5.25
C ILE A 122 -1.49 -2.22 -5.30
N PRO A 123 -2.13 -2.64 -6.42
CA PRO A 123 -3.58 -2.75 -6.50
C PRO A 123 -4.11 -3.75 -5.48
N MET A 124 -4.95 -3.28 -4.55
CA MET A 124 -5.61 -4.11 -3.55
C MET A 124 -6.82 -4.80 -4.18
N LEU A 125 -6.72 -6.11 -4.42
CA LEU A 125 -7.78 -6.92 -5.04
C LEU A 125 -8.71 -7.57 -4.00
N PHE A 126 -8.96 -6.86 -2.91
CA PHE A 126 -9.83 -7.23 -1.80
C PHE A 126 -10.59 -5.98 -1.35
N GLN A 127 -11.74 -6.15 -0.71
CA GLN A 127 -12.61 -5.07 -0.25
C GLN A 127 -12.94 -4.00 -1.33
N MET A 128 -12.97 -4.40 -2.61
CA MET A 128 -13.14 -3.50 -3.76
C MET A 128 -14.54 -2.88 -3.91
N GLY A 129 -15.44 -3.11 -2.95
CA GLY A 129 -16.78 -2.54 -2.96
C GLY A 129 -17.65 -2.99 -4.15
N PRO A 130 -18.56 -2.13 -4.62
CA PRO A 130 -19.55 -2.48 -5.65
C PRO A 130 -18.95 -2.97 -6.98
N GLU A 131 -17.74 -2.53 -7.33
CA GLU A 131 -17.09 -2.85 -8.61
C GLU A 131 -16.33 -4.19 -8.59
N ALA A 132 -16.25 -4.86 -7.43
CA ALA A 132 -15.45 -6.06 -7.22
C ALA A 132 -15.73 -7.17 -8.26
N ALA A 133 -17.00 -7.41 -8.57
CA ALA A 133 -17.40 -8.46 -9.50
C ALA A 133 -16.96 -8.16 -10.94
N ALA A 134 -17.04 -6.90 -11.37
CA ALA A 134 -16.64 -6.47 -12.70
C ALA A 134 -15.12 -6.54 -12.88
N ILE A 135 -14.37 -6.03 -11.90
CA ILE A 135 -12.91 -6.05 -11.89
C ILE A 135 -12.38 -7.48 -11.87
N ARG A 136 -12.90 -8.34 -10.98
CA ARG A 136 -12.51 -9.76 -10.92
C ARG A 136 -12.74 -10.44 -12.27
N ARG A 137 -13.93 -10.29 -12.83
CA ARG A 137 -14.29 -10.84 -14.15
C ARG A 137 -13.37 -10.34 -15.26
N TYR A 138 -12.95 -9.09 -15.23
CA TYR A 138 -12.03 -8.52 -16.21
C TYR A 138 -10.64 -9.18 -16.11
N LEU A 139 -10.08 -9.25 -14.91
CA LEU A 139 -8.75 -9.83 -14.67
C LEU A 139 -8.73 -11.34 -14.96
N GLU A 140 -9.77 -12.09 -14.58
CA GLU A 140 -9.89 -13.53 -14.85
C GLU A 140 -9.95 -13.86 -16.35
N ARG A 141 -10.47 -12.94 -17.17
CA ARG A 141 -10.47 -13.05 -18.64
C ARG A 141 -9.14 -12.63 -19.30
N GLY A 142 -8.11 -12.37 -18.51
CA GLY A 142 -6.80 -11.95 -19.01
C GLY A 142 -6.68 -10.44 -19.22
N GLY A 143 -7.59 -9.65 -18.65
CA GLY A 143 -7.42 -8.20 -18.56
C GLY A 143 -6.14 -7.84 -17.81
N ALA A 144 -5.56 -6.68 -18.14
CA ALA A 144 -4.32 -6.21 -17.56
C ALA A 144 -4.48 -4.80 -17.00
N PHE A 145 -3.71 -4.48 -15.96
CA PHE A 145 -3.62 -3.11 -15.47
C PHE A 145 -3.07 -2.19 -16.56
N ARG A 146 -3.59 -0.97 -16.65
CA ARG A 146 -3.18 0.02 -17.65
C ARG A 146 -2.02 0.89 -17.17
N VAL A 147 -1.89 1.06 -15.86
CA VAL A 147 -0.82 1.84 -15.25
C VAL A 147 0.43 0.95 -15.07
N PRO A 148 1.60 1.32 -15.64
CA PRO A 148 2.84 0.54 -15.52
C PRO A 148 3.27 0.26 -14.08
N LEU A 149 3.04 1.21 -13.17
CA LEU A 149 3.34 1.07 -11.73
C LEU A 149 2.61 -0.11 -11.07
N CYS A 150 1.51 -0.58 -11.64
CA CYS A 150 0.68 -1.68 -11.11
C CYS A 150 0.99 -3.05 -11.75
N HIS A 151 1.94 -3.15 -12.68
CA HIS A 151 2.14 -4.38 -13.46
C HIS A 151 2.86 -5.49 -12.68
N ARG A 152 3.54 -5.13 -11.60
CA ARG A 152 4.50 -6.02 -10.92
C ARG A 152 3.91 -6.73 -9.71
N SER A 153 2.91 -6.14 -9.06
CA SER A 153 2.37 -6.67 -7.82
C SER A 153 0.86 -6.51 -7.67
N VAL A 154 0.32 -7.24 -6.70
CA VAL A 154 -1.07 -7.15 -6.25
C VAL A 154 -1.13 -7.36 -4.75
N GLY A 155 -2.13 -6.76 -4.11
CA GLY A 155 -2.55 -7.06 -2.74
C GLY A 155 -3.70 -8.06 -2.73
N LEU A 156 -3.62 -9.09 -1.90
CA LEU A 156 -4.68 -10.06 -1.64
C LEU A 156 -4.92 -10.18 -0.14
N SER A 157 -6.16 -10.42 0.27
CA SER A 157 -6.51 -10.70 1.67
C SER A 157 -6.72 -12.19 1.91
N LEU A 158 -6.31 -12.68 3.09
CA LEU A 158 -6.44 -14.10 3.48
C LEU A 158 -7.89 -14.54 3.78
N ASP A 159 -8.81 -13.60 3.98
CA ASP A 159 -10.23 -13.85 4.26
C ASP A 159 -11.11 -13.74 3.01
N GLU A 160 -10.52 -13.50 1.84
CA GLU A 160 -11.24 -13.41 0.57
C GLU A 160 -10.87 -14.55 -0.40
N PRO A 161 -11.79 -14.93 -1.31
CA PRO A 161 -11.51 -15.94 -2.31
C PRO A 161 -10.31 -15.59 -3.19
N VAL A 162 -9.42 -16.56 -3.39
CA VAL A 162 -8.24 -16.39 -4.26
C VAL A 162 -8.68 -16.12 -5.69
N MET A 163 -8.24 -14.99 -6.23
CA MET A 163 -8.48 -14.62 -7.62
C MET A 163 -7.44 -15.28 -8.53
N ARG A 164 -7.85 -15.65 -9.75
CA ARG A 164 -6.88 -16.01 -10.80
C ARG A 164 -6.13 -14.75 -11.24
N LEU A 165 -4.85 -14.70 -10.91
CA LEU A 165 -4.02 -13.53 -11.16
C LEU A 165 -3.44 -13.48 -12.59
N PRO A 166 -3.09 -12.28 -13.09
CA PRO A 166 -2.26 -12.13 -14.27
C PRO A 166 -0.92 -12.87 -14.13
N ARG A 167 -0.45 -13.50 -15.22
CA ARG A 167 0.76 -14.34 -15.20
C ARG A 167 2.07 -13.56 -15.05
N ASN A 168 2.05 -12.26 -15.29
CA ASN A 168 3.22 -11.39 -15.31
C ASN A 168 3.54 -10.75 -13.95
N LEU A 169 2.75 -11.04 -12.92
CA LEU A 169 3.03 -10.56 -11.57
C LEU A 169 4.32 -11.16 -11.04
N ARG A 170 5.13 -10.33 -10.41
CA ARG A 170 6.39 -10.72 -9.76
C ARG A 170 6.27 -10.84 -8.26
N GLN A 171 5.28 -10.17 -7.66
CA GLN A 171 5.14 -10.08 -6.22
C GLN A 171 3.67 -10.08 -5.79
N ILE A 172 3.38 -10.76 -4.68
CA ILE A 172 2.05 -10.77 -4.05
C ILE A 172 2.22 -10.27 -2.63
N TYR A 173 1.46 -9.23 -2.27
CA TYR A 173 1.34 -8.74 -0.91
C TYR A 173 0.12 -9.41 -0.27
N LEU A 174 0.34 -10.11 0.83
CA LEU A 174 -0.73 -10.75 1.58
C LEU A 174 -1.13 -9.88 2.76
N PHE A 175 -2.43 -9.64 2.89
CA PHE A 175 -3.06 -8.90 3.96
C PHE A 175 -3.83 -9.89 4.82
N SER A 176 -3.73 -9.72 6.13
CA SER A 176 -4.42 -10.54 7.10
C SER A 176 -5.31 -9.64 7.94
N PRO A 177 -6.64 -9.90 8.00
CA PRO A 177 -7.54 -9.13 8.88
C PRO A 177 -7.26 -9.45 10.36
N GLN A 178 -6.57 -10.55 10.64
CA GLN A 178 -6.16 -10.99 11.96
C GLN A 178 -4.65 -10.78 12.16
N PRO A 179 -4.16 -10.65 13.41
CA PRO A 179 -2.73 -10.62 13.68
C PRO A 179 -2.00 -11.81 13.04
N TRP A 180 -0.84 -11.55 12.46
CA TRP A 180 0.00 -12.59 11.88
C TRP A 180 0.45 -13.58 12.95
N SER A 181 0.25 -14.86 12.67
CA SER A 181 0.69 -15.99 13.49
C SER A 181 1.40 -17.01 12.61
N GLN A 182 2.15 -17.95 13.21
CA GLN A 182 2.74 -19.05 12.46
C GLN A 182 1.68 -19.83 11.65
N ARG A 183 0.46 -19.97 12.20
CA ARG A 183 -0.66 -20.62 11.51
C ARG A 183 -1.13 -19.84 10.29
N SER A 184 -1.27 -18.51 10.37
CA SER A 184 -1.71 -17.71 9.22
C SER A 184 -0.66 -17.72 8.10
N VAL A 185 0.63 -17.71 8.45
CA VAL A 185 1.73 -17.90 7.49
C VAL A 185 1.64 -19.27 6.82
N ALA A 186 1.46 -20.34 7.59
CA ALA A 186 1.38 -21.70 7.03
C ALA A 186 0.16 -21.90 6.11
N LEU A 187 -1.00 -21.34 6.47
CA LEU A 187 -2.20 -21.39 5.63
C LEU A 187 -1.99 -20.66 4.30
N ALA A 188 -1.37 -19.48 4.35
CA ALA A 188 -1.03 -18.74 3.14
C ALA A 188 -0.05 -19.52 2.24
N GLN A 189 0.92 -20.23 2.83
CA GLN A 189 1.85 -21.09 2.08
C GLN A 189 1.13 -22.27 1.42
N GLN A 190 0.24 -22.96 2.16
CA GLN A 190 -0.53 -24.10 1.66
C GLN A 190 -1.52 -23.71 0.56
N ALA A 191 -2.08 -22.50 0.61
CA ALA A 191 -2.96 -21.97 -0.44
C ALA A 191 -2.22 -21.69 -1.77
N GLY A 192 -0.92 -21.98 -1.86
CA GLY A 192 -0.10 -21.70 -3.03
C GLY A 192 0.12 -20.20 -3.27
N MET A 193 -0.15 -19.36 -2.26
CA MET A 193 0.14 -17.92 -2.30
C MET A 193 1.61 -17.61 -2.02
N PHE A 194 2.37 -18.61 -1.55
CA PHE A 194 3.82 -18.63 -1.55
C PHE A 194 4.30 -19.77 -2.44
N ARG A 195 5.30 -19.50 -3.29
CA ARG A 195 6.22 -20.50 -3.82
C ARG A 195 7.63 -20.02 -3.52
#